data_AF-A0A496BBI0-F1
#
_entry.id   AF-A0A496BBI0-F1
#
_cell.length_a   1.000
_cell.length_b   1.000
_cell.length_c   1.000
_cell.angle_alpha   90.00
_cell.angle_beta   90.00
_cell.angle_gamma   90.00
#
_symmetry.space_group_name_H-M   'P 1'
#
loop_
_entity.id
_entity.type
_entity.pdbx_description
1 polymer ?
#
loop_
_entity_poly.entity_id
_entity_poly.type
_entity_poly.pdbx_seq_one_letter_code
_entity_poly.pdbx_strand_id
1 'polypeptide(L)'
;MLTKAELRKLLRQRLSQTITELNHALQGLNLERFEQVLSRIGRGGTLPYWYQQLRKQQTLPNLDGKTVGSVIEMLFVAILETVTFGDVEIPPLRLNPARGVDLPDIDLGIKAPSQNYATSEPFFSAYERLLGSEYDALIMVTDYQEAKGHPPLRLQIIQWRYFLSTELADFALTAIARKHREWLLRQSEVWTQKIFRFLVYINQSDWRASHLRRIVEVMQNENRVRKLILEAEKDFRKKNAERIRKDQDTIPDYEIENLQSIAETQPVTLGIVDAVDNWVVENYKDFARLPNENEWRRLLVGPLNGQIGMSFALQWRYNFGRVFR
;
A
#
# COMPACT_ATOMS: atom_id res chain seq x y z
N MET A 1 -25.07 -10.04 18.91
CA MET A 1 -24.29 -9.00 18.22
C MET A 1 -23.40 -9.65 17.19
N LEU A 2 -23.30 -9.06 15.99
CA LEU A 2 -22.43 -9.55 14.92
C LEU A 2 -20.95 -9.37 15.30
N THR A 3 -20.12 -10.33 14.89
CA THR A 3 -18.66 -10.25 14.99
C THR A 3 -18.11 -9.20 14.01
N LYS A 4 -16.87 -8.73 14.24
CA LYS A 4 -16.20 -7.79 13.33
C LYS A 4 -16.12 -8.32 11.89
N ALA A 5 -15.86 -9.62 11.73
CA ALA A 5 -15.79 -10.27 10.42
C ALA A 5 -17.15 -10.32 9.71
N GLU A 6 -18.24 -10.56 10.45
CA GLU A 6 -19.60 -10.51 9.91
C GLU A 6 -19.99 -9.09 9.50
N LEU A 7 -19.61 -8.07 10.27
CA LEU A 7 -19.82 -6.66 9.90
C LEU A 7 -19.04 -6.29 8.63
N ARG A 8 -17.77 -6.71 8.50
CA ARG A 8 -16.99 -6.53 7.25
C ARG A 8 -17.65 -7.23 6.06
N LYS A 9 -18.17 -8.44 6.25
CA LYS A 9 -18.90 -9.19 5.21
C LYS A 9 -20.17 -8.47 4.79
N LEU A 10 -20.96 -7.98 5.75
CA LEU A 10 -22.19 -7.23 5.51
C LEU A 10 -21.92 -5.92 4.76
N LEU A 11 -20.89 -5.17 5.18
CA LEU A 11 -20.42 -3.98 4.47
C LEU A 11 -20.07 -4.32 3.02
N ARG A 12 -19.28 -5.36 2.77
CA ARG A 12 -18.93 -5.77 1.40
C ARG A 12 -20.15 -6.09 0.53
N GLN A 13 -21.17 -6.73 1.11
CA GLN A 13 -22.41 -7.06 0.40
C GLN A 13 -23.23 -5.81 0.05
N ARG A 14 -23.16 -4.78 0.89
CA ARG A 14 -23.92 -3.52 0.74
C ARG A 14 -23.08 -2.35 0.20
N LEU A 15 -21.83 -2.61 -0.19
CA LEU A 15 -20.84 -1.57 -0.44
C LEU A 15 -21.29 -0.55 -1.48
N SER A 16 -21.88 -1.00 -2.59
CA SER A 16 -22.38 -0.08 -3.63
C SER A 16 -23.44 0.87 -3.08
N GLN A 17 -24.39 0.36 -2.28
CA GLN A 17 -25.41 1.18 -1.63
C GLN A 17 -24.78 2.16 -0.62
N THR A 18 -23.84 1.68 0.20
CA THR A 18 -23.11 2.53 1.16
C THR A 18 -22.39 3.69 0.46
N ILE A 19 -21.76 3.44 -0.69
CA ILE A 19 -21.05 4.48 -1.46
C ILE A 19 -22.02 5.43 -2.16
N THR A 20 -23.16 4.96 -2.66
CA THR A 20 -24.24 5.82 -3.17
C THR A 20 -24.71 6.79 -2.09
N GLU A 21 -24.99 6.29 -0.88
CA GLU A 21 -25.39 7.15 0.25
C GLU A 21 -24.28 8.11 0.67
N LEU A 22 -23.01 7.70 0.58
CA LEU A 22 -21.88 8.59 0.84
C LEU A 22 -21.80 9.73 -0.17
N ASN A 23 -22.00 9.45 -1.46
CA ASN A 23 -22.06 10.49 -2.47
C ASN A 23 -23.27 11.41 -2.30
N HIS A 24 -24.44 10.87 -1.91
CA HIS A 24 -25.59 11.71 -1.55
C HIS A 24 -25.27 12.64 -0.37
N ALA A 25 -24.63 12.11 0.69
CA ALA A 25 -24.22 12.91 1.84
C ALA A 25 -23.19 13.99 1.47
N LEU A 26 -22.21 13.67 0.61
CA LEU A 26 -21.23 14.62 0.06
C LEU A 26 -21.86 15.71 -0.84
N GLN A 27 -23.10 15.51 -1.30
CA GLN A 27 -23.90 16.52 -1.99
C GLN A 27 -24.83 17.29 -1.03
N GLY A 28 -24.71 17.05 0.28
CA GLY A 28 -25.55 17.69 1.30
C GLY A 28 -26.95 17.07 1.45
N LEU A 29 -27.23 15.93 0.81
CA LEU A 29 -28.53 15.29 0.89
C LEU A 29 -28.67 14.46 2.18
N ASN A 30 -29.85 14.52 2.80
CA ASN A 30 -30.24 13.72 3.98
C ASN A 30 -29.29 13.81 5.19
N LEU A 31 -28.48 14.87 5.31
CA LEU A 31 -27.49 15.00 6.39
C LEU A 31 -28.08 15.00 7.80
N GLU A 32 -29.34 15.43 7.94
CA GLU A 32 -30.09 15.41 9.21
C GLU A 32 -30.08 14.03 9.88
N ARG A 33 -30.16 12.96 9.07
CA ARG A 33 -30.15 11.57 9.54
C ARG A 33 -28.85 11.19 10.23
N PHE A 34 -27.76 11.87 9.87
CA PHE A 34 -26.41 11.58 10.33
C PHE A 34 -25.98 12.46 11.51
N GLU A 35 -26.79 13.45 11.88
CA GLU A 35 -26.43 14.50 12.84
C GLU A 35 -25.99 13.93 14.20
N GLN A 36 -26.74 12.96 14.73
CA GLN A 36 -26.43 12.35 16.03
C GLN A 36 -25.06 11.65 16.02
N VAL A 37 -24.75 10.90 14.95
CA VAL A 37 -23.48 10.18 14.83
C VAL A 37 -22.34 11.17 14.62
N LEU A 38 -22.52 12.13 13.71
CA LEU A 38 -21.52 13.17 13.40
C LEU A 38 -21.18 14.04 14.61
N SER A 39 -22.18 14.38 15.45
CA SER A 39 -21.94 15.10 16.71
C SER A 39 -21.15 14.25 17.69
N ARG A 40 -21.48 12.95 17.81
CA ARG A 40 -20.80 12.02 18.73
C ARG A 40 -19.32 11.83 18.38
N ILE A 41 -19.00 11.65 17.09
CA ILE A 41 -17.61 11.45 16.64
C ILE A 41 -16.87 12.77 16.38
N GLY A 42 -17.59 13.89 16.35
CA GLY A 42 -17.04 15.22 16.24
C GLY A 42 -16.28 15.64 17.50
N ARG A 43 -15.35 16.60 17.33
CA ARG A 43 -14.52 17.07 18.44
C ARG A 43 -15.41 17.69 19.53
N GLY A 44 -15.18 17.27 20.78
CA GLY A 44 -15.94 17.75 21.93
C GLY A 44 -17.43 17.39 21.90
N GLY A 45 -17.85 16.39 21.12
CA GLY A 45 -19.27 16.02 21.00
C GLY A 45 -20.10 17.00 20.16
N THR A 46 -19.43 17.84 19.35
CA THR A 46 -20.08 18.86 18.52
C THR A 46 -20.04 18.50 17.04
N LEU A 47 -20.98 19.05 16.27
CA LEU A 47 -21.00 18.88 14.82
C LEU A 47 -19.71 19.42 14.17
N PRO A 48 -19.18 18.73 13.14
CA PRO A 48 -18.02 19.20 12.41
C PRO A 48 -18.28 20.57 11.76
N TYR A 49 -17.26 21.43 11.71
CA TYR A 49 -17.41 22.80 11.19
C TYR A 49 -17.89 22.86 9.72
N TRP A 50 -17.62 21.82 8.92
CA TRP A 50 -18.07 21.73 7.53
C TRP A 50 -19.56 21.35 7.39
N TYR A 51 -20.19 20.82 8.45
CA TYR A 51 -21.54 20.25 8.39
C TYR A 51 -22.59 21.28 7.94
N GLN A 52 -22.59 22.46 8.56
CA GLN A 52 -23.60 23.49 8.27
C GLN A 52 -23.49 24.02 6.83
N GLN A 53 -22.28 24.16 6.32
CA GLN A 53 -22.07 24.58 4.93
C GLN A 53 -22.52 23.49 3.96
N LEU A 54 -22.14 22.23 4.21
CA LEU A 54 -22.53 21.11 3.36
C LEU A 54 -24.06 20.94 3.31
N ARG A 55 -24.72 21.06 4.47
CA ARG A 55 -26.19 20.97 4.59
C ARG A 55 -26.91 22.10 3.86
N LYS A 56 -26.49 23.36 4.03
CA LYS A 56 -27.22 24.53 3.52
C LYS A 56 -26.85 24.90 2.09
N GLN A 57 -25.59 24.70 1.73
CA GLN A 57 -25.01 25.18 0.46
C GLN A 57 -24.61 24.03 -0.46
N GLN A 58 -24.78 22.77 -0.05
CA GLN A 58 -24.45 21.58 -0.83
C GLN A 58 -22.99 21.59 -1.33
N THR A 59 -22.11 22.21 -0.55
CA THR A 59 -20.68 22.40 -0.87
C THR A 59 -19.84 22.29 0.40
N LEU A 60 -18.60 21.84 0.25
CA LEU A 60 -17.62 21.85 1.33
C LEU A 60 -16.86 23.20 1.35
N PRO A 61 -16.35 23.63 2.51
CA PRO A 61 -15.37 24.72 2.56
C PRO A 61 -14.11 24.35 1.76
N ASN A 62 -13.22 25.30 1.50
CA ASN A 62 -11.92 24.97 0.94
C ASN A 62 -11.12 24.14 1.96
N LEU A 63 -10.91 22.87 1.63
CA LEU A 63 -10.24 21.87 2.46
C LEU A 63 -8.92 21.44 1.82
N ASP A 64 -7.94 21.08 2.64
CA ASP A 64 -6.79 20.32 2.15
C ASP A 64 -7.15 18.83 2.01
N GLY A 65 -6.27 18.05 1.35
CA GLY A 65 -6.53 16.63 1.11
C GLY A 65 -6.65 15.80 2.39
N LYS A 66 -5.96 16.20 3.47
CA LYS A 66 -6.05 15.50 4.76
C LYS A 66 -7.42 15.69 5.40
N THR A 67 -7.93 16.91 5.35
CA THR A 67 -9.24 17.25 5.91
C THR A 67 -10.36 16.63 5.08
N VAL A 68 -10.20 16.54 3.76
CA VAL A 68 -11.11 15.77 2.89
C VAL A 68 -11.20 14.31 3.33
N GLY A 69 -10.07 13.66 3.62
CA GLY A 69 -10.04 12.30 4.17
C GLY A 69 -10.89 12.17 5.44
N SER A 70 -10.71 13.10 6.40
CA SER A 70 -11.49 13.11 7.64
C SER A 70 -12.99 13.35 7.41
N VAL A 71 -13.39 14.19 6.45
CA VAL A 71 -14.82 14.35 6.10
C VAL A 71 -15.41 13.03 5.62
N ILE A 72 -14.70 12.34 4.72
CA ILE A 72 -15.13 11.05 4.17
C ILE A 72 -15.23 9.99 5.28
N GLU A 73 -14.23 9.88 6.14
CA GLU A 73 -14.24 8.93 7.26
C GLU A 73 -15.44 9.16 8.19
N MET A 74 -15.71 10.41 8.56
CA MET A 74 -16.82 10.76 9.46
C MET A 74 -18.19 10.48 8.84
N LEU A 75 -18.40 10.89 7.58
CA LEU A 75 -19.65 10.60 6.86
C LEU A 75 -19.84 9.11 6.67
N PHE A 76 -18.77 8.38 6.33
CA PHE A 76 -18.82 6.94 6.15
C PHE A 76 -19.24 6.24 7.45
N VAL A 77 -18.69 6.60 8.61
CA VAL A 77 -19.13 6.07 9.92
C VAL A 77 -20.62 6.32 10.17
N ALA A 78 -21.09 7.54 9.91
CA ALA A 78 -22.50 7.86 10.10
C ALA A 78 -23.41 7.02 9.20
N ILE A 79 -23.00 6.78 7.96
CA ILE A 79 -23.74 5.93 7.01
C ILE A 79 -23.64 4.45 7.40
N LEU A 80 -22.51 4.00 7.96
CA LEU A 80 -22.40 2.65 8.49
C LEU A 80 -23.44 2.41 9.58
N GLU A 81 -23.49 3.29 10.58
CA GLU A 81 -24.40 3.14 11.73
C GLU A 81 -25.87 3.31 11.38
N THR A 82 -26.20 4.25 10.50
CA THR A 82 -27.60 4.63 10.25
C THR A 82 -28.22 3.94 9.04
N VAL A 83 -27.41 3.51 8.07
CA VAL A 83 -27.89 2.90 6.82
C VAL A 83 -27.37 1.48 6.67
N THR A 84 -26.05 1.30 6.60
CA THR A 84 -25.43 0.03 6.18
C THR A 84 -25.70 -1.07 7.20
N PHE A 85 -25.66 -0.72 8.49
CA PHE A 85 -25.94 -1.57 9.63
C PHE A 85 -27.23 -1.17 10.35
N GLY A 86 -28.06 -0.31 9.75
CA GLY A 86 -29.24 0.26 10.42
C GLY A 86 -30.33 -0.76 10.77
N ASP A 87 -30.27 -1.97 10.20
CA ASP A 87 -31.17 -3.10 10.47
C ASP A 87 -30.56 -4.16 11.41
N VAL A 88 -29.34 -3.94 11.93
CA VAL A 88 -28.66 -4.85 12.84
C VAL A 88 -28.18 -4.12 14.09
N GLU A 89 -28.25 -4.79 15.24
CA GLU A 89 -27.78 -4.21 16.48
C GLU A 89 -26.25 -4.23 16.56
N ILE A 90 -25.65 -3.03 16.59
CA ILE A 90 -24.21 -2.83 16.75
C ILE A 90 -23.92 -1.78 17.84
N PRO A 91 -22.79 -1.90 18.56
CA PRO A 91 -22.32 -0.80 19.38
C PRO A 91 -21.93 0.40 18.50
N PRO A 92 -21.96 1.64 19.03
CA PRO A 92 -21.48 2.80 18.30
C PRO A 92 -20.01 2.62 17.87
N LEU A 93 -19.74 2.81 16.57
CA LEU A 93 -18.41 2.70 15.99
C LEU A 93 -17.56 3.91 16.42
N ARG A 94 -16.28 3.66 16.66
CA ARG A 94 -15.30 4.68 16.99
C ARG A 94 -14.39 4.93 15.80
N LEU A 95 -14.05 6.20 15.62
CA LEU A 95 -13.03 6.65 14.69
C LEU A 95 -11.76 6.94 15.51
N ASN A 96 -10.71 6.14 15.36
CA ASN A 96 -9.51 6.27 16.19
C ASN A 96 -8.21 5.95 15.42
N PRO A 97 -7.71 6.91 14.62
CA PRO A 97 -6.52 6.70 13.80
C PRO A 97 -5.26 6.44 14.64
N ALA A 98 -5.24 6.89 15.90
CA ALA A 98 -4.11 6.69 16.81
C ALA A 98 -3.88 5.21 17.19
N ARG A 99 -4.84 4.32 16.91
CA ARG A 99 -4.69 2.87 17.09
C ARG A 99 -4.12 2.15 15.86
N GLY A 100 -3.71 2.89 14.83
CA GLY A 100 -3.18 2.31 13.58
C GLY A 100 -4.26 1.76 12.64
N VAL A 101 -5.54 2.01 12.94
CA VAL A 101 -6.70 1.65 12.10
C VAL A 101 -7.81 2.66 12.28
N ASP A 102 -8.47 3.06 11.19
CA ASP A 102 -9.48 4.12 11.24
C ASP A 102 -10.73 3.65 12.01
N LEU A 103 -11.21 2.44 11.72
CA LEU A 103 -12.35 1.80 12.38
C LEU A 103 -11.94 0.51 13.12
N PRO A 104 -11.42 0.62 14.36
CA PRO A 104 -11.01 -0.53 15.15
C PRO A 104 -12.16 -1.47 15.50
N ASP A 105 -13.40 -0.99 15.51
CA ASP A 105 -14.58 -1.80 15.88
C ASP A 105 -14.97 -2.80 14.78
N ILE A 106 -14.45 -2.63 13.56
CA ILE A 106 -14.63 -3.58 12.46
C ILE A 106 -13.31 -3.94 11.76
N ASP A 107 -12.16 -3.59 12.33
CA ASP A 107 -10.81 -3.77 11.77
C ASP A 107 -10.71 -3.32 10.29
N LEU A 108 -11.13 -2.08 10.02
CA LEU A 108 -11.16 -1.52 8.66
C LEU A 108 -10.41 -0.18 8.60
N GLY A 109 -9.43 -0.10 7.71
CA GLY A 109 -8.84 1.16 7.27
C GLY A 109 -9.67 1.84 6.19
N ILE A 110 -9.65 3.16 6.15
CA ILE A 110 -10.32 3.98 5.15
C ILE A 110 -9.28 4.85 4.48
N LYS A 111 -9.19 4.80 3.15
CA LYS A 111 -8.33 5.71 2.39
C LYS A 111 -9.10 6.41 1.31
N ALA A 112 -8.92 7.72 1.24
CA ALA A 112 -9.54 8.57 0.26
C ALA A 112 -8.50 9.24 -0.67
N PRO A 113 -7.74 8.47 -1.48
CA PRO A 113 -6.81 9.08 -2.43
C PRO A 113 -7.58 9.91 -3.47
N SER A 114 -6.89 10.86 -4.09
CA SER A 114 -7.41 11.57 -5.27
C SER A 114 -7.07 10.83 -6.57
N GLN A 115 -7.32 11.42 -7.74
CA GLN A 115 -7.05 10.81 -9.05
C GLN A 115 -5.55 10.50 -9.34
N ASN A 116 -4.63 10.88 -8.45
CA ASN A 116 -3.24 10.41 -8.48
C ASN A 116 -3.06 9.00 -7.87
N TYR A 117 -4.12 8.43 -7.28
CA TYR A 117 -4.20 7.10 -6.69
C TYR A 117 -3.18 6.83 -5.58
N ALA A 118 -2.65 7.89 -4.96
CA ALA A 118 -1.56 7.78 -4.01
C ALA A 118 -2.01 8.20 -2.60
N THR A 119 -1.60 7.43 -1.59
CA THR A 119 -1.73 7.80 -0.19
C THR A 119 -0.50 7.32 0.60
N SER A 120 -0.30 7.90 1.79
CA SER A 120 0.75 7.47 2.71
C SER A 120 0.16 6.75 3.91
N GLU A 121 0.87 5.76 4.43
CA GLU A 121 0.51 5.00 5.63
C GLU A 121 1.76 4.78 6.51
N PRO A 122 1.71 4.98 7.83
CA PRO A 122 2.73 4.45 8.73
C PRO A 122 2.89 2.95 8.53
N PHE A 123 4.12 2.47 8.64
CA PHE A 123 4.40 1.04 8.59
C PHE A 123 4.97 0.56 9.92
N PHE A 124 4.56 -0.62 10.34
CA PHE A 124 5.10 -1.29 11.53
C PHE A 124 6.24 -2.23 11.15
N SER A 125 6.19 -2.75 9.92
CA SER A 125 7.21 -3.65 9.39
C SER A 125 7.42 -3.49 7.89
N ALA A 126 8.68 -3.58 7.46
CA ALA A 126 9.03 -3.68 6.04
C ALA A 126 8.31 -4.86 5.35
N TYR A 127 8.04 -5.93 6.11
CA TYR A 127 7.41 -7.16 5.61
C TYR A 127 5.96 -6.99 5.18
N GLU A 128 5.29 -5.90 5.54
CA GLU A 128 3.97 -5.54 5.01
C GLU A 128 3.96 -5.44 3.46
N ARG A 129 5.10 -5.13 2.82
CA ARG A 129 5.21 -5.17 1.34
C ARG A 129 4.92 -6.53 0.74
N LEU A 130 5.15 -7.61 1.48
CA LEU A 130 4.84 -8.97 1.04
C LEU A 130 3.58 -9.52 1.73
N LEU A 131 3.40 -9.21 3.01
CA LEU A 131 2.35 -9.78 3.84
C LEU A 131 1.02 -9.04 3.77
N GLY A 132 1.04 -7.77 3.35
CA GLY A 132 -0.09 -6.86 3.43
C GLY A 132 -0.21 -6.18 4.79
N SER A 133 -1.31 -5.44 4.95
CA SER A 133 -1.65 -4.74 6.19
C SER A 133 -2.12 -5.70 7.28
N GLU A 134 -2.27 -5.21 8.51
CA GLU A 134 -2.93 -5.93 9.60
C GLU A 134 -4.45 -5.97 9.42
N TYR A 135 -5.02 -4.99 8.70
CA TYR A 135 -6.45 -4.75 8.59
C TYR A 135 -6.90 -4.72 7.14
N ASP A 136 -8.17 -5.01 6.89
CA ASP A 136 -8.79 -4.78 5.59
C ASP A 136 -8.87 -3.26 5.35
N ALA A 137 -8.96 -2.83 4.09
CA ALA A 137 -9.16 -1.42 3.80
C ALA A 137 -10.19 -1.17 2.70
N LEU A 138 -10.97 -0.10 2.87
CA LEU A 138 -11.80 0.45 1.83
C LEU A 138 -11.09 1.66 1.21
N ILE A 139 -10.82 1.56 -0.09
CA ILE A 139 -10.20 2.63 -0.86
C ILE A 139 -11.29 3.32 -1.67
N MET A 140 -11.42 4.64 -1.51
CA MET A 140 -12.43 5.49 -2.16
C MET A 140 -11.72 6.61 -2.90
N VAL A 141 -11.57 6.47 -4.22
CA VAL A 141 -10.94 7.50 -5.05
C VAL A 141 -11.89 8.68 -5.17
N THR A 142 -11.39 9.87 -4.86
CA THR A 142 -12.13 11.12 -4.95
C THR A 142 -11.80 11.91 -6.21
N ASP A 143 -12.72 12.77 -6.64
CA ASP A 143 -12.50 13.76 -7.70
C ASP A 143 -11.77 15.04 -7.23
N TYR A 144 -11.23 15.05 -6.01
CA TYR A 144 -10.71 16.23 -5.34
C TYR A 144 -9.75 17.11 -6.16
N GLN A 145 -8.85 16.52 -6.98
CA GLN A 145 -7.89 17.33 -7.76
C GLN A 145 -8.58 18.20 -8.80
N GLU A 146 -9.69 17.72 -9.35
CA GLU A 146 -10.50 18.44 -10.33
C GLU A 146 -11.43 19.43 -9.63
N ALA A 147 -12.11 18.97 -8.57
CA ALA A 147 -13.07 19.77 -7.81
C ALA A 147 -12.43 21.01 -7.15
N LYS A 148 -11.19 20.90 -6.63
CA LYS A 148 -10.49 22.04 -6.02
C LYS A 148 -10.13 23.16 -7.02
N GLY A 149 -10.05 22.83 -8.31
CA GLY A 149 -9.77 23.80 -9.38
C GLY A 149 -11.00 24.61 -9.79
N HIS A 150 -12.20 24.16 -9.39
CA HIS A 150 -13.49 24.70 -9.82
C HIS A 150 -14.40 24.96 -8.61
N PRO A 151 -14.13 26.01 -7.79
CA PRO A 151 -14.98 26.32 -6.66
C PRO A 151 -16.43 26.63 -7.10
N PRO A 152 -17.45 26.27 -6.29
CA PRO A 152 -17.34 25.75 -4.92
C PRO A 152 -17.01 24.25 -4.85
N LEU A 153 -16.33 23.81 -3.78
CA LEU A 153 -15.85 22.43 -3.64
C LEU A 153 -17.03 21.45 -3.50
N ARG A 154 -17.29 20.69 -4.56
CA ARG A 154 -18.23 19.57 -4.60
C ARG A 154 -17.44 18.29 -4.81
N LEU A 155 -17.41 17.45 -3.79
CA LEU A 155 -16.59 16.25 -3.77
C LEU A 155 -17.45 15.03 -4.10
N GLN A 156 -16.89 14.08 -4.84
CA GLN A 156 -17.50 12.79 -5.11
C GLN A 156 -16.49 11.66 -4.99
N ILE A 157 -16.98 10.50 -4.55
CA ILE A 157 -16.29 9.22 -4.72
C ILE A 157 -16.58 8.72 -6.13
N ILE A 158 -15.54 8.65 -6.96
CA ILE A 158 -15.63 8.28 -8.37
C ILE A 158 -15.31 6.80 -8.62
N GLN A 159 -14.49 6.19 -7.77
CA GLN A 159 -14.17 4.76 -7.82
C GLN A 159 -13.95 4.24 -6.41
N TRP A 160 -14.24 2.97 -6.17
CA TRP A 160 -14.02 2.36 -4.86
C TRP A 160 -13.71 0.88 -4.98
N ARG A 161 -12.95 0.35 -4.01
CA ARG A 161 -12.72 -1.08 -3.87
C ARG A 161 -12.40 -1.44 -2.43
N TYR A 162 -12.98 -2.55 -2.00
CA TYR A 162 -12.64 -3.21 -0.75
C TYR A 162 -11.44 -4.14 -0.97
N PHE A 163 -10.41 -4.00 -0.15
CA PHE A 163 -9.22 -4.85 -0.16
C PHE A 163 -9.16 -5.66 1.13
N LEU A 164 -8.87 -6.95 0.98
CA LEU A 164 -8.42 -7.75 2.10
C LEU A 164 -7.03 -7.28 2.54
N SER A 165 -6.72 -7.48 3.82
CA SER A 165 -5.44 -7.05 4.40
C SER A 165 -4.21 -7.53 3.60
N THR A 166 -4.23 -8.78 3.10
CA THR A 166 -3.14 -9.36 2.30
C THR A 166 -3.03 -8.80 0.88
N GLU A 167 -4.09 -8.16 0.36
CA GLU A 167 -4.09 -7.53 -0.95
C GLU A 167 -3.43 -6.14 -0.92
N LEU A 168 -3.31 -5.53 0.26
CA LEU A 168 -2.57 -4.28 0.51
C LEU A 168 -1.06 -4.51 0.59
N ALA A 169 -0.53 -5.24 -0.39
CA ALA A 169 0.87 -5.59 -0.54
C ALA A 169 1.36 -5.23 -1.95
N ASP A 170 2.69 -5.20 -2.14
CA ASP A 170 3.28 -4.88 -3.44
C ASP A 170 3.03 -6.00 -4.46
N PHE A 171 2.34 -5.68 -5.54
CA PHE A 171 1.97 -6.65 -6.57
C PHE A 171 3.19 -7.35 -7.19
N ALA A 172 4.23 -6.60 -7.57
CA ALA A 172 5.36 -7.16 -8.30
C ALA A 172 6.24 -8.02 -7.38
N LEU A 173 6.49 -7.55 -6.16
CA LEU A 173 7.34 -8.25 -5.21
C LEU A 173 6.66 -9.49 -4.63
N THR A 174 5.36 -9.43 -4.35
CA THR A 174 4.59 -10.60 -3.93
C THR A 174 4.55 -11.68 -5.02
N ALA A 175 4.41 -11.28 -6.29
CA ALA A 175 4.47 -12.22 -7.40
C ALA A 175 5.82 -12.97 -7.49
N ILE A 176 6.93 -12.26 -7.32
CA ILE A 176 8.28 -12.85 -7.29
C ILE A 176 8.42 -13.79 -6.08
N ALA A 177 8.06 -13.32 -4.88
CA ALA A 177 8.14 -14.12 -3.65
C ALA A 177 7.32 -15.41 -3.78
N ARG A 178 6.09 -15.31 -4.28
CA ARG A 178 5.18 -16.45 -4.48
C ARG A 178 5.74 -17.45 -5.49
N LYS A 179 6.27 -16.97 -6.62
CA LYS A 179 6.86 -17.80 -7.67
C LYS A 179 8.02 -18.66 -7.15
N HIS A 180 8.85 -18.11 -6.27
CA HIS A 180 10.07 -18.77 -5.83
C HIS A 180 9.98 -19.46 -4.47
N ARG A 181 8.95 -19.18 -3.65
CA ARG A 181 8.80 -19.66 -2.28
C ARG A 181 9.10 -21.16 -2.13
N GLU A 182 8.32 -22.02 -2.80
CA GLU A 182 8.44 -23.48 -2.60
C GLU A 182 9.81 -24.01 -2.99
N TRP A 183 10.35 -23.49 -4.10
CA TRP A 183 11.66 -23.91 -4.57
C TRP A 183 12.77 -23.45 -3.62
N LEU A 184 12.75 -22.20 -3.16
CA LEU A 184 13.73 -21.66 -2.21
C LEU A 184 13.70 -22.44 -0.89
N LEU A 185 12.51 -22.76 -0.36
CA LEU A 185 12.37 -23.53 0.88
C LEU A 185 12.96 -24.94 0.78
N ARG A 186 12.90 -25.57 -0.40
CA ARG A 186 13.58 -26.86 -0.66
C ARG A 186 15.10 -26.74 -0.72
N GLN A 187 15.62 -25.56 -1.08
CA GLN A 187 17.06 -25.33 -1.13
C GLN A 187 17.62 -24.96 0.25
N SER A 188 17.04 -23.94 0.88
CA SER A 188 17.49 -23.44 2.18
C SER A 188 16.48 -22.42 2.74
N GLU A 189 16.08 -22.61 3.99
CA GLU A 189 15.29 -21.65 4.75
C GLU A 189 16.00 -20.30 4.86
N VAL A 190 17.31 -20.31 5.14
CA VAL A 190 18.13 -19.09 5.26
C VAL A 190 18.15 -18.33 3.94
N TRP A 191 18.33 -19.01 2.80
CA TRP A 191 18.30 -18.37 1.48
C TRP A 191 16.93 -17.74 1.20
N THR A 192 15.87 -18.44 1.59
CA THR A 192 14.50 -17.92 1.44
C THR A 192 14.31 -16.64 2.24
N GLN A 193 14.76 -16.62 3.50
CA GLN A 193 14.68 -15.44 4.34
C GLN A 193 15.50 -14.26 3.78
N LYS A 194 16.70 -14.51 3.26
CA LYS A 194 17.54 -13.47 2.61
C LYS A 194 16.88 -12.88 1.38
N ILE A 195 16.30 -13.72 0.50
CA ILE A 195 15.58 -13.26 -0.69
C ILE A 195 14.35 -12.44 -0.29
N PHE A 196 13.56 -12.91 0.68
CA PHE A 196 12.37 -12.18 1.14
C PHE A 196 12.74 -10.87 1.83
N ARG A 197 13.83 -10.84 2.61
CA ARG A 197 14.42 -9.63 3.18
C ARG A 197 14.78 -8.63 2.08
N PHE A 198 15.50 -9.07 1.05
CA PHE A 198 15.79 -8.20 -0.10
C PHE A 198 14.52 -7.64 -0.73
N LEU A 199 13.52 -8.48 -1.03
CA LEU A 199 12.28 -8.02 -1.66
C LEU A 199 11.54 -6.97 -0.83
N VAL A 200 11.55 -7.05 0.50
CA VAL A 200 10.85 -6.05 1.34
C VAL A 200 11.63 -4.74 1.46
N TYR A 201 12.97 -4.78 1.48
CA TYR A 201 13.80 -3.58 1.61
C TYR A 201 14.19 -2.94 0.28
N ILE A 202 13.98 -3.61 -0.86
CA ILE A 202 14.47 -3.13 -2.15
C ILE A 202 13.98 -1.71 -2.50
N ASN A 203 14.93 -0.83 -2.84
CA ASN A 203 14.65 0.45 -3.48
C ASN A 203 14.74 0.29 -4.99
N GLN A 204 13.59 0.25 -5.68
CA GLN A 204 13.56 -0.03 -7.12
C GLN A 204 14.14 1.11 -7.99
N SER A 205 14.38 2.29 -7.41
CA SER A 205 15.06 3.39 -8.09
C SER A 205 16.58 3.25 -8.07
N ASP A 206 17.14 2.42 -7.18
CA ASP A 206 18.56 2.12 -7.15
C ASP A 206 18.96 1.24 -8.34
N TRP A 207 20.11 1.54 -8.95
CA TRP A 207 20.52 0.91 -10.20
C TRP A 207 20.79 -0.59 -10.02
N ARG A 208 21.64 -0.98 -9.06
CA ARG A 208 21.97 -2.38 -8.80
C ARG A 208 20.76 -3.13 -8.28
N ALA A 209 19.99 -2.54 -7.37
CA ALA A 209 18.75 -3.13 -6.86
C ALA A 209 17.77 -3.46 -8.00
N SER A 210 17.56 -2.54 -8.94
CA SER A 210 16.64 -2.74 -10.06
C SER A 210 17.02 -3.95 -10.93
N HIS A 211 18.32 -4.17 -11.15
CA HIS A 211 18.83 -5.33 -11.89
C HIS A 211 18.79 -6.61 -11.05
N LEU A 212 19.17 -6.55 -9.77
CA LEU A 212 19.05 -7.67 -8.83
C LEU A 212 17.61 -8.17 -8.75
N ARG A 213 16.60 -7.30 -8.72
CA ARG A 213 15.18 -7.70 -8.76
C ARG A 213 14.86 -8.54 -9.99
N ARG A 214 15.32 -8.12 -11.17
CA ARG A 214 15.11 -8.83 -12.45
C ARG A 214 15.83 -10.18 -12.44
N ILE A 215 17.02 -10.23 -11.85
CA ILE A 215 17.80 -11.47 -11.69
C ILE A 215 17.06 -12.44 -10.76
N VAL A 216 16.59 -11.98 -9.59
CA VAL A 216 15.80 -12.79 -8.65
C VAL A 216 14.54 -13.34 -9.33
N GLU A 217 13.85 -12.52 -10.12
CA GLU A 217 12.66 -12.95 -10.88
C GLU A 217 12.92 -14.13 -11.82
N VAL A 218 14.16 -14.36 -12.26
CA VAL A 218 14.54 -15.47 -13.14
C VAL A 218 15.56 -16.42 -12.53
N MET A 219 15.78 -16.38 -11.21
CA MET A 219 16.92 -17.03 -10.53
C MET A 219 17.03 -18.55 -10.71
N GLN A 220 15.96 -19.21 -11.13
CA GLN A 220 15.94 -20.65 -11.44
C GLN A 220 16.46 -20.98 -12.85
N ASN A 221 16.75 -19.97 -13.68
CA ASN A 221 17.23 -20.14 -15.04
C ASN A 221 18.57 -19.42 -15.23
N GLU A 222 19.66 -20.17 -15.09
CA GLU A 222 21.03 -19.65 -15.14
C GLU A 222 21.33 -18.90 -16.46
N ASN A 223 20.88 -19.43 -17.60
CA ASN A 223 21.08 -18.78 -18.90
C ASN A 223 20.41 -17.39 -18.96
N ARG A 224 19.21 -17.26 -18.37
CA ARG A 224 18.53 -15.97 -18.28
C ARG A 224 19.21 -15.03 -17.30
N VAL A 225 19.74 -15.53 -16.18
CA VAL A 225 20.52 -14.74 -15.23
C VAL A 225 21.76 -14.16 -15.92
N ARG A 226 22.56 -15.00 -16.59
CA ARG A 226 23.76 -14.56 -17.34
C ARG A 226 23.40 -13.52 -18.41
N LYS A 227 22.30 -13.71 -19.12
CA LYS A 227 21.80 -12.72 -20.09
C LYS A 227 21.47 -11.37 -19.43
N LEU A 228 20.79 -11.37 -18.29
CA LEU A 228 20.46 -10.14 -17.58
C LEU A 228 21.70 -9.39 -17.07
N ILE A 229 22.75 -10.10 -16.65
CA ILE A 229 24.01 -9.48 -16.24
C ILE A 229 24.67 -8.76 -17.44
N LEU A 230 24.71 -9.39 -18.62
CA LEU A 230 25.21 -8.75 -19.85
C LEU A 230 24.36 -7.54 -20.28
N GLU A 231 23.04 -7.60 -20.07
CA GLU A 231 22.16 -6.46 -20.29
C GLU A 231 22.44 -5.32 -19.30
N ALA A 232 22.71 -5.64 -18.03
CA ALA A 232 23.07 -4.66 -17.01
C ALA A 232 24.39 -3.95 -17.35
N GLU A 233 25.40 -4.67 -17.84
CA GLU A 233 26.66 -4.09 -18.29
C GLU A 233 26.47 -3.06 -19.42
N LYS A 234 25.61 -3.37 -20.40
CA LYS A 234 25.27 -2.44 -21.47
C LYS A 234 24.53 -1.21 -20.94
N ASP A 235 23.59 -1.39 -20.02
CA ASP A 235 22.86 -0.30 -19.37
C ASP A 235 23.78 0.59 -18.53
N PHE A 236 24.73 0.00 -17.78
CA PHE A 236 25.74 0.70 -17.00
C PHE A 236 26.56 1.66 -17.86
N ARG A 237 27.18 1.13 -18.93
CA ARG A 237 28.00 1.92 -19.86
C ARG A 237 27.18 3.06 -20.49
N LYS A 238 25.94 2.76 -20.90
CA LYS A 238 25.03 3.76 -21.48
C LYS A 238 24.71 4.88 -20.48
N LYS A 239 24.28 4.53 -19.26
CA LYS A 239 23.90 5.51 -18.23
C LYS A 239 25.08 6.36 -17.80
N ASN A 240 26.26 5.78 -17.62
CA ASN A 240 27.45 6.56 -17.25
C ASN A 240 27.88 7.51 -18.37
N ALA A 241 27.84 7.08 -19.63
CA ALA A 241 28.10 7.98 -20.76
C ALA A 241 27.10 9.15 -20.81
N GLU A 242 25.82 8.89 -20.53
CA GLU A 242 24.78 9.94 -20.45
C GLU A 242 24.99 10.89 -19.26
N ARG A 243 25.39 10.38 -18.10
CA ARG A 243 25.66 11.19 -16.90
C ARG A 243 26.89 12.07 -17.04
N ILE A 244 27.97 11.55 -17.62
CA ILE A 244 29.18 12.34 -17.95
C ILE A 244 28.81 13.50 -18.88
N ARG A 245 28.01 13.25 -19.92
CA ARG A 245 27.53 14.31 -20.83
C ARG A 245 26.69 15.39 -20.14
N LYS A 246 26.07 15.06 -19.01
CA LYS A 246 25.23 15.96 -18.20
C LYS A 246 25.95 16.55 -16.99
N ASP A 247 27.25 16.29 -16.84
CA ASP A 247 28.05 16.69 -15.67
C ASP A 247 27.44 16.17 -14.34
N GLN A 248 27.05 14.89 -14.33
CA GLN A 248 26.45 14.21 -13.19
C GLN A 248 27.33 13.06 -12.69
N ASP A 249 27.24 12.77 -11.39
CA ASP A 249 27.93 11.64 -10.76
C ASP A 249 27.60 10.32 -11.45
N THR A 250 28.63 9.59 -11.84
CA THR A 250 28.49 8.27 -12.47
C THR A 250 28.05 7.22 -11.46
N ILE A 251 27.48 6.13 -11.98
CA ILE A 251 27.26 4.92 -11.20
C ILE A 251 28.65 4.31 -10.95
N PRO A 252 29.05 4.04 -9.69
CA PRO A 252 30.36 3.47 -9.38
C PRO A 252 30.58 2.10 -10.01
N ASP A 253 31.83 1.79 -10.37
CA ASP A 253 32.19 0.51 -11.02
C ASP A 253 31.86 -0.72 -10.15
N TYR A 254 31.99 -0.61 -8.83
CA TYR A 254 31.64 -1.71 -7.91
C TYR A 254 30.17 -2.15 -8.04
N GLU A 255 29.27 -1.29 -8.53
CA GLU A 255 27.86 -1.65 -8.73
C GLU A 255 27.71 -2.72 -9.82
N ILE A 256 28.45 -2.61 -10.93
CA ILE A 256 28.43 -3.61 -12.00
C ILE A 256 29.29 -4.83 -11.65
N GLU A 257 30.44 -4.64 -11.00
CA GLU A 257 31.30 -5.75 -10.55
C GLU A 257 30.55 -6.71 -9.63
N ASN A 258 29.73 -6.17 -8.71
CA ASN A 258 28.86 -6.97 -7.84
C ASN A 258 27.80 -7.80 -8.59
N LEU A 259 27.34 -7.34 -9.77
CA LEU A 259 26.43 -8.14 -10.60
C LEU A 259 27.19 -9.21 -11.40
N GLN A 260 28.43 -8.91 -11.81
CA GLN A 260 29.27 -9.83 -12.58
C GLN A 260 29.73 -11.01 -11.71
N SER A 261 30.07 -10.78 -10.45
CA SER A 261 30.49 -11.84 -9.51
C SER A 261 29.43 -12.94 -9.29
N ILE A 262 28.15 -12.63 -9.52
CA ILE A 262 27.06 -13.62 -9.52
C ILE A 262 27.34 -14.73 -10.55
N ALA A 263 27.82 -14.37 -11.74
CA ALA A 263 28.07 -15.31 -12.84
C ALA A 263 29.33 -16.19 -12.62
N GLU A 264 30.22 -15.75 -11.73
CA GLU A 264 31.48 -16.41 -11.35
C GLU A 264 31.28 -17.39 -10.19
N THR A 265 30.21 -17.22 -9.39
CA THR A 265 29.90 -18.07 -8.25
C THR A 265 29.16 -19.34 -8.67
N GLN A 266 29.54 -20.49 -8.09
CA GLN A 266 28.86 -21.77 -8.33
C GLN A 266 28.35 -22.41 -7.02
N PRO A 267 27.05 -22.78 -6.93
CA PRO A 267 26.02 -22.59 -7.95
C PRO A 267 25.64 -21.11 -8.11
N VAL A 268 25.21 -20.68 -9.31
CA VAL A 268 24.83 -19.28 -9.57
C VAL A 268 23.76 -18.75 -8.60
N THR A 269 22.87 -19.62 -8.12
CA THR A 269 21.89 -19.28 -7.08
C THR A 269 22.53 -18.75 -5.79
N LEU A 270 23.67 -19.32 -5.37
CA LEU A 270 24.40 -18.84 -4.20
C LEU A 270 24.90 -17.40 -4.44
N GLY A 271 25.48 -17.15 -5.61
CA GLY A 271 25.91 -15.81 -6.02
C GLY A 271 24.77 -14.79 -6.01
N ILE A 272 23.56 -15.18 -6.46
CA ILE A 272 22.37 -14.33 -6.39
C ILE A 272 22.00 -14.02 -4.94
N VAL A 273 21.94 -15.05 -4.08
CA VAL A 273 21.58 -14.91 -2.66
C VAL A 273 22.56 -13.99 -1.95
N ASP A 274 23.85 -14.16 -2.17
CA ASP A 274 24.87 -13.32 -1.53
C ASP A 274 24.83 -11.89 -2.06
N ALA A 275 24.66 -11.68 -3.37
CA ALA A 275 24.57 -10.34 -3.94
C ALA A 275 23.36 -9.55 -3.42
N VAL A 276 22.19 -10.20 -3.27
CA VAL A 276 21.02 -9.51 -2.70
C VAL A 276 21.19 -9.23 -1.21
N ASP A 277 21.86 -10.13 -0.48
CA ASP A 277 22.10 -9.98 0.95
C ASP A 277 23.07 -8.85 1.24
N ASN A 278 24.17 -8.81 0.47
CA ASN A 278 25.17 -7.75 0.54
C ASN A 278 24.55 -6.39 0.20
N TRP A 279 23.72 -6.31 -0.85
CA TRP A 279 23.00 -5.07 -1.16
C TRP A 279 22.17 -4.57 0.02
N VAL A 280 21.45 -5.47 0.71
CA VAL A 280 20.66 -5.10 1.90
C VAL A 280 21.56 -4.61 3.04
N VAL A 281 22.64 -5.33 3.33
CA VAL A 281 23.58 -4.98 4.43
C VAL A 281 24.25 -3.64 4.17
N GLU A 282 24.70 -3.38 2.94
CA GLU A 282 25.35 -2.13 2.54
C GLU A 282 24.41 -0.93 2.65
N ASN A 283 23.14 -1.08 2.24
CA ASN A 283 22.18 0.02 2.17
C ASN A 283 21.42 0.28 3.47
N TYR A 284 21.14 -0.78 4.25
CA TYR A 284 20.27 -0.68 5.44
C TYR A 284 20.96 -1.10 6.73
N LYS A 285 22.14 -1.73 6.68
CA LYS A 285 22.90 -2.16 7.85
C LYS A 285 21.99 -2.92 8.83
N ASP A 286 22.02 -2.55 10.10
CA ASP A 286 21.24 -3.18 11.17
C ASP A 286 19.73 -2.91 11.09
N PHE A 287 19.28 -1.94 10.28
CA PHE A 287 17.85 -1.67 10.12
C PHE A 287 17.12 -2.79 9.37
N ALA A 288 17.81 -3.48 8.46
CA ALA A 288 17.23 -4.56 7.68
C ALA A 288 17.35 -5.92 8.38
N ARG A 289 16.44 -6.17 9.31
CA ARG A 289 16.36 -7.46 9.99
C ARG A 289 15.74 -8.56 9.12
N LEU A 290 16.11 -9.80 9.43
CA LEU A 290 15.38 -10.99 8.99
C LEU A 290 13.94 -10.98 9.55
N PRO A 291 13.00 -11.74 8.94
CA PRO A 291 11.63 -11.79 9.45
C PRO A 291 11.63 -12.37 10.87
N ASN A 292 10.78 -11.85 11.75
CA ASN A 292 10.55 -12.48 13.04
C ASN A 292 9.69 -13.76 12.86
N GLU A 293 9.50 -14.54 13.93
CA GLU A 293 8.79 -15.82 13.84
C GLU A 293 7.37 -15.68 13.27
N ASN A 294 6.62 -14.64 13.68
CA ASN A 294 5.25 -14.41 13.20
C ASN A 294 5.23 -14.03 11.71
N GLU A 295 6.09 -13.11 11.29
CA GLU A 295 6.24 -12.73 9.89
C GLU A 295 6.69 -13.91 9.04
N TRP A 296 7.64 -14.70 9.53
CA TRP A 296 8.14 -15.86 8.82
C TRP A 296 7.05 -16.91 8.63
N ARG A 297 6.30 -17.24 9.69
CA ARG A 297 5.13 -18.13 9.60
C ARG A 297 4.13 -17.64 8.57
N ARG A 298 3.81 -16.34 8.56
CA ARG A 298 2.91 -15.73 7.56
C ARG A 298 3.50 -15.75 6.15
N LEU A 299 4.81 -15.56 5.99
CA LEU A 299 5.51 -15.62 4.70
C LEU A 299 5.52 -17.04 4.11
N LEU A 300 5.48 -18.07 4.96
CA LEU A 300 5.40 -19.47 4.54
C LEU A 300 4.02 -19.83 3.99
N VAL A 301 2.94 -19.48 4.70
CA VAL A 301 1.57 -19.95 4.39
C VAL A 301 0.68 -18.90 3.72
N GLY A 302 1.05 -17.62 3.81
CA GLY A 302 0.24 -16.52 3.32
C GLY A 302 0.07 -16.51 1.79
N PRO A 303 -0.93 -15.80 1.26
CA PRO A 303 -1.28 -15.86 -0.15
C PRO A 303 -0.27 -15.14 -1.08
N LEU A 304 0.48 -14.15 -0.56
CA LEU A 304 1.34 -13.26 -1.35
C LEU A 304 0.61 -12.75 -2.61
N ASN A 305 -0.54 -12.12 -2.39
CA ASN A 305 -1.48 -11.71 -3.43
C ASN A 305 -1.63 -10.19 -3.51
N GLY A 306 -0.54 -9.45 -3.25
CA GLY A 306 -0.54 -8.00 -3.31
C GLY A 306 -1.11 -7.47 -4.61
N GLN A 307 -1.87 -6.37 -4.54
CA GLN A 307 -2.60 -5.80 -5.68
C GLN A 307 -2.12 -4.38 -6.04
N ILE A 308 -1.34 -3.75 -5.16
CA ILE A 308 -1.00 -2.32 -5.27
C ILE A 308 0.49 -2.14 -5.53
N GLY A 309 0.90 -0.93 -5.92
CA GLY A 309 2.31 -0.54 -5.86
C GLY A 309 2.65 -0.07 -4.44
N MET A 310 3.81 -0.48 -3.92
CA MET A 310 4.30 0.03 -2.63
C MET A 310 5.77 0.44 -2.76
N SER A 311 6.05 1.68 -2.39
CA SER A 311 7.42 2.19 -2.28
C SER A 311 7.74 2.66 -0.87
N PHE A 312 9.01 2.48 -0.51
CA PHE A 312 9.55 2.90 0.77
C PHE A 312 9.91 4.39 0.73
N ALA A 313 9.49 5.12 1.75
CA ALA A 313 9.94 6.46 2.10
C ALA A 313 10.08 6.53 3.64
N LEU A 314 9.77 7.65 4.29
CA LEU A 314 9.58 7.68 5.76
C LEU A 314 8.34 6.89 6.23
N GLN A 315 7.46 6.55 5.28
CA GLN A 315 6.19 5.84 5.44
C GLN A 315 5.96 4.98 4.19
N TRP A 316 5.00 4.06 4.22
CA TRP A 316 4.56 3.42 2.98
C TRP A 316 3.88 4.44 2.08
N ARG A 317 4.29 4.46 0.81
CA ARG A 317 3.51 5.13 -0.24
C ARG A 317 2.75 4.06 -1.01
N TYR A 318 1.46 3.99 -0.78
CA TYR A 318 0.56 3.13 -1.54
C TYR A 318 0.22 3.81 -2.86
N ASN A 319 0.26 3.05 -3.94
CA ASN A 319 -0.21 3.46 -5.25
C ASN A 319 -1.26 2.47 -5.77
N PHE A 320 -2.48 2.94 -5.92
CA PHE A 320 -3.61 2.15 -6.40
C PHE A 320 -3.85 2.28 -7.91
N GLY A 321 -2.95 2.95 -8.65
CA GLY A 321 -3.11 3.19 -10.08
C GLY A 321 -3.26 1.90 -10.88
N ARG A 322 -2.57 0.82 -10.50
CA ARG A 322 -2.73 -0.51 -11.12
C ARG A 322 -4.18 -1.04 -11.05
N VAL A 323 -4.92 -0.64 -10.02
CA VAL A 323 -6.27 -1.15 -9.73
C VAL A 323 -7.36 -0.27 -10.32
N PHE A 324 -7.12 1.04 -10.41
CA PHE A 324 -8.14 2.03 -10.77
C PHE A 324 -7.89 2.74 -12.11
N ARG A 325 -6.70 2.62 -12.71
CA ARG A 325 -6.35 3.26 -14.00
C ARG A 325 -6.70 2.42 -15.21
#